data_AF-A0A533UF09-F1
#
_entry.id   AF-A0A533UF09-F1
#
_cell.length_a   1.000
_cell.length_b   1.000
_cell.length_c   1.000
_cell.angle_alpha   90.00
_cell.angle_beta   90.00
_cell.angle_gamma   90.00
#
_symmetry.space_group_name_H-M   'P 1'
#
loop_
_entity.id
_entity.type
_entity.pdbx_description
1 polymer ?
#
loop_
_entity_poly.entity_id
_entity_poly.type
_entity_poly.pdbx_seq_one_letter_code
_entity_poly.pdbx_strand_id
1 'polypeptide(L)' 'MSDNYSVIHREVIINAPIDKVFLVVSDQEQLTNWFPDIAVLEKREGGRVSFKFLKEKKKN' A
#
# COMPACT_ATOMS: atom_id res chain seq x y z
N MET A 1 2.92 10.66 29.48
CA MET A 1 1.69 9.98 29.02
C MET A 1 2.14 8.65 28.44
N SER A 2 1.67 7.52 28.97
CA SER A 2 1.92 6.22 28.37
C SER A 2 0.90 6.03 27.26
N ASP A 3 1.32 6.21 26.01
CA ASP A 3 0.44 6.01 24.88
C ASP A 3 0.02 4.54 24.81
N ASN A 4 -1.27 4.26 24.98
CA ASN A 4 -1.86 2.93 24.79
C ASN A 4 -2.08 2.70 23.29
N TYR A 5 -1.13 2.07 22.61
CA TYR A 5 -1.29 1.64 21.23
C TYR A 5 -1.29 0.11 21.12
N SER A 6 -2.07 -0.39 20.17
CA SER A 6 -2.07 -1.80 19.78
C SER A 6 -0.98 -2.02 18.72
N VAL A 7 -0.15 -3.04 18.90
CA VAL A 7 0.85 -3.44 17.91
C VAL A 7 0.33 -4.62 17.10
N ILE A 8 0.39 -4.51 15.78
CA ILE A 8 0.02 -5.59 14.85
C ILE A 8 1.31 -6.10 14.19
N HIS A 9 1.61 -7.38 14.36
CA HIS A 9 2.72 -8.07 13.68
C HIS A 9 2.17 -9.07 12.67
N ARG A 10 2.71 -9.04 11.44
CA ARG A 10 2.37 -10.02 10.39
C ARG A 10 3.60 -10.26 9.51
N GLU A 11 3.90 -11.53 9.28
CA GLU A 11 4.93 -11.98 8.35
C GLU A 11 4.30 -12.79 7.22
N VAL A 12 4.79 -12.61 6.00
CA VAL A 12 4.30 -13.32 4.80
C VAL A 12 5.49 -13.66 3.92
N ILE A 13 5.57 -14.91 3.44
CA ILE A 13 6.57 -15.34 2.46
C ILE A 13 6.00 -15.11 1.06
N ILE A 14 6.68 -14.30 0.25
CA ILE A 14 6.35 -14.06 -1.14
C ILE A 14 7.42 -14.72 -2.01
N ASN A 15 7.00 -15.68 -2.85
CA ASN A 15 7.91 -16.37 -3.78
C ASN A 15 8.21 -15.50 -5.02
N ALA A 16 8.90 -14.37 -4.79
CA ALA A 16 9.34 -13.47 -5.83
C ALA A 16 10.67 -12.79 -5.45
N PRO A 17 11.48 -12.37 -6.43
CA PRO A 17 12.67 -11.55 -6.17
C PRO A 17 12.33 -10.27 -5.40
N ILE A 18 13.24 -9.85 -4.52
CA ILE A 18 13.05 -8.67 -3.65
C ILE A 18 12.72 -7.41 -4.45
N ASP A 19 13.37 -7.20 -5.60
CA ASP A 19 13.14 -6.01 -6.43
C ASP A 19 11.69 -5.94 -6.94
N LYS A 20 11.09 -7.10 -7.24
CA LYS A 20 9.68 -7.15 -7.65
C LYS A 20 8.75 -6.87 -6.47
N VAL A 21 9.06 -7.40 -5.29
CA VAL A 21 8.29 -7.14 -4.06
C VAL A 21 8.35 -5.65 -3.71
N PHE A 22 9.53 -5.04 -3.81
CA PHE A 22 9.70 -3.62 -3.56
C PHE A 22 8.97 -2.77 -4.61
N LEU A 23 9.01 -3.15 -5.89
CA LEU A 23 8.32 -2.44 -6.95
C LEU A 23 6.81 -2.36 -6.72
N VAL A 24 6.16 -3.44 -6.28
CA VAL A 24 4.70 -3.46 -6.06
C VAL A 24 4.22 -2.63 -4.87
N VAL A 25 5.13 -2.16 -4.01
CA VAL A 25 4.82 -1.26 -2.89
C VAL A 25 5.34 0.17 -3.11
N SER A 26 6.31 0.35 -3.99
CA SER A 26 7.00 1.64 -4.24
C SER A 26 6.65 2.27 -5.59
N ASP A 27 5.82 1.62 -6.38
CA ASP A 27 5.32 2.15 -7.65
C ASP A 27 3.80 2.34 -7.61
N GLN A 28 3.33 3.50 -8.10
CA GLN A 28 1.94 3.89 -8.01
C GLN A 28 1.02 2.95 -8.80
N GLU A 29 1.38 2.64 -10.06
CA GLU A 29 0.57 1.77 -10.92
C GLU A 29 0.55 0.35 -10.36
N GLN A 30 1.69 -0.13 -9.88
CA GLN A 30 1.77 -1.47 -9.31
C GLN A 30 1.02 -1.60 -7.98
N LEU A 31 1.06 -0.57 -7.14
CA LEU A 31 0.36 -0.55 -5.86
C LEU A 31 -1.17 -0.60 -6.05
N THR A 32 -1.68 0.10 -7.07
CA THR A 32 -3.13 0.09 -7.39
C THR A 32 -3.66 -1.25 -7.89
N ASN A 33 -2.78 -2.21 -8.21
CA ASN A 33 -3.21 -3.55 -8.61
C ASN A 33 -3.71 -4.42 -7.45
N TRP A 34 -3.44 -4.05 -6.19
CA TRP A 34 -3.74 -4.93 -5.06
C TRP A 34 -4.18 -4.24 -3.76
N PHE A 35 -3.98 -2.92 -3.61
CA PHE A 35 -4.31 -2.21 -2.37
C PHE A 35 -5.37 -1.11 -2.55
N PRO A 36 -5.07 0.13 -2.99
CA PRO A 36 -6.10 1.13 -3.23
C PRO A 36 -6.57 1.13 -4.68
N ASP A 37 -7.76 1.66 -4.94
CA ASP A 37 -8.21 1.93 -6.31
C ASP A 37 -7.41 3.08 -6.96
N ILE A 38 -7.01 4.06 -6.15
CA ILE A 38 -6.26 5.23 -6.60
C ILE A 38 -5.16 5.55 -5.57
N ALA A 39 -3.93 5.73 -6.05
CA ALA A 39 -2.79 6.13 -5.25
C ALA A 39 -2.10 7.37 -5.83
N VAL A 40 -1.48 8.16 -4.96
CA VAL A 40 -0.43 9.13 -5.31
C VAL A 40 0.80 8.77 -4.51
N LEU A 41 1.94 8.58 -5.18
CA LEU A 41 3.22 8.26 -4.55
C LEU A 41 4.36 9.07 -5.16
N GLU A 42 4.84 10.07 -4.42
CA GLU A 42 6.04 10.82 -4.79
C GLU A 42 7.30 10.12 -4.27
N LYS A 43 8.13 9.60 -5.18
CA LYS A 43 9.35 8.83 -4.84
C LYS A 43 10.53 9.76 -4.44
N ARG A 44 10.35 10.50 -3.34
CA ARG A 44 11.37 11.35 -2.73
C ARG A 44 11.15 11.45 -1.22
N GLU A 45 12.19 11.79 -0.49
CA GLU A 45 12.07 12.10 0.93
C GLU A 45 11.14 13.31 1.15
N GLY A 46 10.28 13.21 2.17
CA GLY A 46 9.20 14.18 2.40
C GLY A 46 8.17 14.26 1.27
N GLY A 47 8.13 13.27 0.37
CA GLY A 47 7.16 13.15 -0.71
C GLY A 47 5.75 12.89 -0.19
N ARG A 48 4.75 13.33 -0.95
CA ARG A 48 3.34 13.07 -0.63
C ARG A 48 2.98 11.61 -0.92
N VAL A 49 2.19 11.03 -0.01
CA VAL A 49 1.50 9.75 -0.19
C VAL A 49 0.01 9.94 0.06
N SER A 50 -0.84 9.43 -0.82
CA SER A 50 -2.30 9.39 -0.57
C SER A 50 -2.95 8.17 -1.20
N PHE A 51 -3.94 7.60 -0.51
CA PHE A 51 -4.71 6.44 -0.97
C PHE A 51 -6.19 6.77 -0.98
N LYS A 52 -6.92 6.28 -1.98
CA LYS A 52 -8.38 6.41 -2.07
C LYS A 52 -8.98 5.07 -2.47
N PHE A 53 -10.00 4.66 -1.71
CA PHE A 53 -10.78 3.46 -1.94
C PHE A 53 -12.16 3.88 -2.46
N LEU A 54 -12.54 3.36 -3.62
CA LEU A 54 -13.84 3.59 -4.22
C LEU A 54 -14.83 2.59 -3.66
N LYS A 55 -16.07 3.04 -3.43
CA LYS A 55 -17.14 2.14 -3.03
C LYS A 55 -17.43 1.20 -4.19
N GLU A 56 -17.40 -0.11 -3.95
CA GLU A 56 -17.83 -1.08 -4.95
C GLU A 56 -19.25 -0.73 -5.44
N LYS A 57 -19.43 -0.62 -6.76
CA LYS A 57 -20.77 -0.58 -7.33
C LYS A 57 -21.39 -1.95 -7.15
N LYS A 58 -22.47 -2.07 -6.36
CA LYS A 58 -23.34 -3.25 -6.41
C LYS A 58 -23.71 -3.49 -7.87
N LYS A 59 -23.27 -4.61 -8.44
CA LYS A 59 -23.86 -5.14 -9.67
C LYS A 59 -25.29 -5.54 -9.32
N ASN A 60 -26.26 -4.85 -9.91
CA ASN A 60 -27.65 -5.29 -9.96
C ASN A 60 -27.76 -6.54 -10.83
#